data_AF-A0A929JZF9-F1
#
_entry.id   AF-A0A929JZF9-F1
#
_cell.length_a   1.000
_cell.length_b   1.000
_cell.length_c   1.000
_cell.angle_alpha   90.00
_cell.angle_beta   90.00
_cell.angle_gamma   90.00
#
_symmetry.space_group_name_H-M   'P 1'
#
loop_
_entity.id
_entity.type
_entity.pdbx_description
1 polymer ?
#
loop_
_entity_poly.entity_id
_entity_poly.type
_entity_poly.pdbx_seq_one_letter_code
_entity_poly.pdbx_strand_id
1 'polypeptide(L)'
;MRSLKTITTGLKRQADMLAQRGFRQIFDRIDQFNIKKGVDRLGMEGFINQCAYLAAGTGAISGTGGVFTMVLGIPIDVVNLITQQFRVTMAINYAKRGDYKISFDEFIKIVAASLKVEASIALSKNVLEAVAEKLMLKIGARAAQRLVPVIGAVIGGTANYLYIKRMAESVKELHGKDEVIKI
;
A
#
# COMPACT_ATOMS: atom_id res chain seq x y z
N MET A 1 4.32 24.98 -18.60
CA MET A 1 4.88 24.98 -17.23
C MET A 1 3.85 25.12 -16.08
N ARG A 2 2.68 25.78 -16.24
CA ARG A 2 1.68 25.95 -15.15
C ARG A 2 0.95 24.66 -14.70
N SER A 3 0.83 23.66 -15.56
CA SER A 3 0.10 22.40 -15.24
C SER A 3 0.84 21.49 -14.24
N LEU A 4 2.17 21.31 -14.40
CA LEU A 4 3.01 20.46 -13.53
C LEU A 4 3.11 20.95 -12.09
N LYS A 5 3.22 22.28 -11.87
CA LYS A 5 3.23 22.87 -10.52
C LYS A 5 1.89 22.65 -9.79
N THR A 6 0.78 22.63 -10.51
CA THR A 6 -0.55 22.46 -9.92
C THR A 6 -0.80 21.00 -9.52
N ILE A 7 -0.38 20.05 -10.38
CA ILE A 7 -0.44 18.61 -10.11
C ILE A 7 0.41 18.22 -8.90
N THR A 8 1.66 18.69 -8.83
CA THR A 8 2.56 18.42 -7.71
C THR A 8 2.05 19.02 -6.39
N THR A 9 1.47 20.22 -6.41
CA THR A 9 0.90 20.85 -5.22
C THR A 9 -0.36 20.11 -4.73
N GLY A 10 -1.22 19.65 -5.64
CA GLY A 10 -2.40 18.83 -5.29
C GLY A 10 -2.05 17.44 -4.77
N LEU A 11 -0.97 16.84 -5.27
CA LEU A 11 -0.43 15.57 -4.77
C LEU A 11 0.12 15.73 -3.35
N LYS A 12 0.90 16.79 -3.09
CA LYS A 12 1.42 17.10 -1.75
C LYS A 12 0.29 17.25 -0.74
N ARG A 13 -0.73 18.06 -1.05
CA ARG A 13 -1.87 18.28 -0.15
C ARG A 13 -2.65 16.99 0.17
N GLN A 14 -2.79 16.08 -0.79
CA GLN A 14 -3.42 14.78 -0.54
C GLN A 14 -2.51 13.83 0.25
N ALA A 15 -1.20 13.85 -0.03
CA ALA A 15 -0.20 13.12 0.75
C ALA A 15 -0.18 13.59 2.20
N ASP A 16 -0.28 14.90 2.46
CA ASP A 16 -0.29 15.47 3.82
C ASP A 16 -1.54 15.02 4.60
N MET A 17 -2.72 15.02 3.96
CA MET A 17 -3.96 14.51 4.57
C MET A 17 -3.89 13.01 4.89
N LEU A 18 -3.34 12.21 3.97
CA LEU A 18 -3.11 10.78 4.17
C LEU A 18 -2.09 10.49 5.27
N ALA A 19 -0.99 11.24 5.27
CA ALA A 19 0.10 11.12 6.23
C ALA A 19 -0.40 11.41 7.65
N GLN A 20 -1.01 12.57 7.88
CA GLN A 20 -1.28 13.02 9.25
C GLN A 20 -2.39 12.25 9.97
N ARG A 21 -3.41 11.76 9.24
CA ARG A 21 -4.57 11.08 9.88
C ARG A 21 -4.98 9.79 9.20
N GLY A 22 -4.83 9.70 7.88
CA GLY A 22 -5.30 8.54 7.10
C GLY A 22 -4.59 7.24 7.45
N PHE A 23 -3.25 7.21 7.41
CA PHE A 23 -2.50 5.98 7.68
C PHE A 23 -2.66 5.47 9.10
N ARG A 24 -2.62 6.37 10.10
CA ARG A 24 -2.86 5.97 11.49
C ARG A 24 -4.26 5.39 11.66
N GLN A 25 -5.27 6.03 11.08
CA GLN A 25 -6.65 5.52 11.16
C GLN A 25 -6.83 4.16 10.46
N ILE A 26 -6.21 3.94 9.30
CA ILE A 26 -6.24 2.64 8.61
C ILE A 26 -5.55 1.59 9.47
N PHE A 27 -4.36 1.92 9.99
CA PHE A 27 -3.59 1.04 10.84
C PHE A 27 -4.35 0.62 12.11
N ASP A 28 -4.93 1.58 12.82
CA ASP A 28 -5.65 1.35 14.08
C ASP A 28 -6.94 0.52 13.86
N ARG A 29 -7.51 0.55 12.64
CA ARG A 29 -8.67 -0.28 12.25
C ARG A 29 -8.29 -1.71 11.88
N ILE A 30 -7.02 -1.99 11.59
CA ILE A 30 -6.60 -3.35 11.24
C ILE A 30 -6.47 -4.17 12.51
N ASP A 31 -7.32 -5.18 12.62
CA ASP A 31 -7.22 -6.18 13.68
C ASP A 31 -6.04 -7.12 13.41
N GLN A 32 -4.90 -6.82 14.05
CA GLN A 32 -3.66 -7.56 13.94
C GLN A 32 -3.79 -9.02 14.43
N PHE A 33 -4.71 -9.30 15.34
CA PHE A 33 -4.97 -10.66 15.81
C PHE A 33 -5.69 -11.50 14.74
N ASN A 34 -6.60 -10.88 13.98
CA ASN A 34 -7.19 -11.52 12.81
C ASN A 34 -6.18 -11.72 11.67
N ILE A 35 -5.16 -10.86 11.55
CA ILE A 35 -4.03 -11.10 10.63
C ILE A 35 -3.27 -12.35 11.05
N LYS A 36 -2.89 -12.46 12.33
CA LYS A 36 -2.27 -13.66 12.89
C LYS A 36 -3.05 -14.92 12.56
N LYS A 37 -4.34 -14.96 12.90
CA LYS A 37 -5.22 -16.10 12.63
C LYS A 37 -5.26 -16.46 11.14
N GLY A 38 -5.30 -15.44 10.27
CA GLY A 38 -5.27 -15.65 8.83
C GLY A 38 -3.98 -16.29 8.35
N VAL A 39 -2.83 -15.80 8.83
CA VAL A 39 -1.51 -16.36 8.52
C VAL A 39 -1.37 -17.78 9.07
N ASP A 40 -1.79 -18.03 10.31
CA ASP A 40 -1.73 -19.36 10.93
C ASP A 40 -2.56 -20.39 10.15
N ARG A 41 -3.70 -19.97 9.59
CA ARG A 41 -4.60 -20.85 8.84
C ARG A 41 -4.14 -21.09 7.39
N LEU A 42 -3.67 -20.05 6.70
CA LEU A 42 -3.42 -20.09 5.26
C LEU A 42 -1.94 -20.19 4.89
N GLY A 43 -1.06 -20.01 5.85
CA GLY A 43 0.35 -19.68 5.61
C GLY A 43 0.54 -18.23 5.13
N MET A 44 1.75 -17.72 5.27
CA MET A 44 2.11 -16.34 4.87
C MET A 44 1.78 -16.07 3.40
N GLU A 45 2.17 -16.94 2.47
CA GLU A 45 1.93 -16.75 1.03
C GLU A 45 0.45 -16.85 0.67
N GLY A 46 -0.31 -17.74 1.33
CA GLY A 46 -1.76 -17.85 1.15
C GLY A 46 -2.48 -16.56 1.58
N PHE A 47 -2.08 -16.00 2.73
CA PHE A 47 -2.60 -14.74 3.22
C PHE A 47 -2.25 -13.55 2.30
N ILE A 48 -1.01 -13.50 1.79
CA ILE A 48 -0.58 -12.49 0.81
C ILE A 48 -1.45 -12.56 -0.45
N ASN A 49 -1.68 -13.76 -0.98
CA ASN A 49 -2.52 -13.95 -2.17
C ASN A 49 -3.97 -13.52 -1.92
N GLN A 50 -4.53 -13.83 -0.75
CA GLN A 50 -5.87 -13.38 -0.38
C GLN A 50 -5.98 -11.85 -0.39
N CYS A 51 -5.00 -11.15 0.19
CA CYS A 51 -4.96 -9.69 0.18
C CYS A 51 -4.81 -9.13 -1.24
N ALA A 52 -4.01 -9.78 -2.10
CA ALA A 52 -3.84 -9.39 -3.49
C ALA A 52 -5.15 -9.55 -4.30
N TYR A 53 -5.92 -10.62 -4.07
CA TYR A 53 -7.24 -10.81 -4.69
C TYR A 53 -8.26 -9.78 -4.21
N LEU A 54 -8.29 -9.45 -2.91
CA LEU A 54 -9.17 -8.41 -2.38
C LEU A 54 -8.83 -7.02 -2.95
N ALA A 55 -7.54 -6.73 -3.16
CA ALA A 55 -7.10 -5.52 -3.84
C ALA A 55 -7.49 -5.49 -5.32
N ALA A 56 -7.43 -6.65 -5.99
CA ALA A 56 -7.85 -6.79 -7.38
C ALA A 56 -9.37 -6.60 -7.56
N GLY A 57 -10.17 -7.10 -6.61
CA GLY A 57 -11.64 -7.02 -6.65
C GLY A 57 -12.16 -5.60 -6.68
N THR A 58 -11.65 -4.71 -5.82
CA THR A 58 -12.03 -3.28 -5.85
C THR A 58 -11.48 -2.57 -7.09
N GLY A 59 -10.30 -2.98 -7.56
CA GLY A 59 -9.69 -2.47 -8.78
C GLY A 59 -10.52 -2.77 -10.03
N ALA A 60 -11.12 -3.96 -10.09
CA ALA A 60 -12.03 -4.36 -11.17
C ALA A 60 -13.34 -3.55 -11.14
N ILE A 61 -13.96 -3.39 -9.97
CA ILE A 61 -15.22 -2.63 -9.80
C ILE A 61 -15.02 -1.15 -10.16
N SER A 62 -13.89 -0.55 -9.80
CA SER A 62 -13.59 0.84 -10.14
C SER A 62 -13.29 1.05 -11.65
N GLY A 63 -13.00 -0.01 -12.40
CA GLY A 63 -12.70 0.04 -13.83
C GLY A 63 -13.89 -0.19 -14.77
N THR A 64 -14.97 -0.82 -14.33
CA THR A 64 -16.07 -1.27 -15.22
C THR A 64 -17.18 -0.24 -15.51
N GLY A 65 -17.39 0.79 -14.68
CA GLY A 65 -18.64 1.58 -14.71
C GLY A 65 -18.59 2.98 -15.34
N GLY A 66 -17.56 3.32 -16.13
CA GLY A 66 -17.43 4.65 -16.75
C GLY A 66 -17.00 5.77 -15.78
N VAL A 67 -17.00 7.03 -16.26
CA VAL A 67 -16.44 8.19 -15.52
C VAL A 67 -17.07 8.38 -14.14
N PHE A 68 -18.35 8.06 -13.98
CA PHE A 68 -19.08 8.24 -12.72
C PHE A 68 -18.63 7.25 -11.62
N THR A 69 -18.45 5.97 -11.95
CA THR A 69 -17.92 4.99 -10.97
C THR A 69 -16.43 5.17 -10.72
N MET A 70 -15.67 5.76 -11.64
CA MET A 70 -14.26 6.09 -11.40
C MET A 70 -14.12 7.19 -10.33
N VAL A 71 -14.93 8.25 -10.38
CA VAL A 71 -14.84 9.36 -9.43
C VAL A 71 -15.10 8.90 -7.99
N LEU A 72 -16.08 8.02 -7.77
CA LEU A 72 -16.39 7.47 -6.45
C LEU A 72 -15.53 6.25 -6.09
N GLY A 73 -15.11 5.47 -7.09
CA GLY A 73 -14.37 4.23 -6.91
C GLY A 73 -12.89 4.44 -6.63
N ILE A 74 -12.26 5.51 -7.14
CA ILE A 74 -10.83 5.78 -6.90
C ILE A 74 -10.51 5.93 -5.41
N PRO A 75 -11.22 6.77 -4.62
CA PRO A 75 -10.95 6.87 -3.18
C PRO A 75 -11.10 5.53 -2.44
N ILE A 76 -12.12 4.74 -2.78
CA ILE A 76 -12.39 3.44 -2.17
C ILE A 76 -11.29 2.43 -2.54
N ASP A 77 -10.87 2.40 -3.81
CA ASP A 77 -9.79 1.54 -4.29
C ASP A 77 -8.46 1.88 -3.63
N VAL A 78 -8.15 3.17 -3.48
CA VAL A 78 -6.94 3.65 -2.79
C VAL A 78 -6.93 3.18 -1.33
N VAL A 79 -8.03 3.36 -0.61
CA VAL A 79 -8.13 2.93 0.80
C VAL A 79 -8.01 1.41 0.92
N ASN A 80 -8.66 0.65 0.04
CA ASN A 80 -8.54 -0.81 0.05
C ASN A 80 -7.09 -1.24 -0.27
N LEU A 81 -6.46 -0.66 -1.28
CA LEU A 81 -5.06 -0.96 -1.63
C LEU A 81 -4.10 -0.74 -0.47
N ILE A 82 -4.21 0.42 0.20
CA ILE A 82 -3.40 0.75 1.37
C ILE A 82 -3.70 -0.25 2.50
N THR A 83 -4.97 -0.55 2.76
CA THR A 83 -5.37 -1.51 3.79
C THR A 83 -4.79 -2.90 3.52
N GLN A 84 -4.92 -3.42 2.30
CA GLN A 84 -4.39 -4.74 1.95
C GLN A 84 -2.84 -4.75 2.00
N GLN A 85 -2.18 -3.66 1.60
CA GLN A 85 -0.74 -3.54 1.76
C GLN A 85 -0.34 -3.59 3.25
N PHE A 86 -1.05 -2.88 4.12
CA PHE A 86 -0.76 -2.85 5.56
C PHE A 86 -0.92 -4.24 6.18
N ARG A 87 -2.01 -4.93 5.83
CA ARG A 87 -2.26 -6.33 6.26
C ARG A 87 -1.15 -7.27 5.81
N VAL A 88 -0.65 -7.11 4.58
CA VAL A 88 0.47 -7.91 4.05
C VAL A 88 1.76 -7.63 4.81
N THR A 89 2.09 -6.37 5.08
CA THR A 89 3.28 -6.03 5.85
C THR A 89 3.21 -6.61 7.27
N MET A 90 2.08 -6.50 7.96
CA MET A 90 1.88 -7.11 9.28
C MET A 90 1.96 -8.63 9.24
N ALA A 91 1.40 -9.27 8.23
CA ALA A 91 1.44 -10.72 8.04
C ALA A 91 2.88 -11.23 7.87
N ILE A 92 3.69 -10.53 7.06
CA ILE A 92 5.10 -10.90 6.87
C ILE A 92 5.90 -10.66 8.15
N ASN A 93 5.67 -9.53 8.83
CA ASN A 93 6.34 -9.24 10.10
C ASN A 93 6.05 -10.33 11.15
N TYR A 94 4.79 -10.73 11.29
CA TYR A 94 4.39 -11.84 12.16
C TYR A 94 5.05 -13.16 11.75
N ALA A 95 5.00 -13.52 10.46
CA ALA A 95 5.58 -14.77 9.97
C ALA A 95 7.11 -14.85 10.16
N LYS A 96 7.81 -13.70 10.16
CA LYS A 96 9.26 -13.63 10.29
C LYS A 96 9.76 -13.43 11.72
N ARG A 97 9.05 -12.63 12.52
CA ARG A 97 9.49 -12.26 13.88
C ARG A 97 8.72 -12.99 14.98
N GLY A 98 7.61 -13.64 14.65
CA GLY A 98 6.72 -14.30 15.62
C GLY A 98 5.83 -13.36 16.42
N ASP A 99 6.08 -12.04 16.37
CA ASP A 99 5.25 -11.04 17.03
C ASP A 99 4.18 -10.50 16.06
N TYR A 100 2.92 -10.70 16.46
CA TYR A 100 1.77 -10.22 15.69
C TYR A 100 1.38 -8.79 16.02
N LYS A 101 1.90 -8.22 17.12
CA LYS A 101 1.68 -6.83 17.48
C LYS A 101 2.85 -5.99 16.98
N ILE A 102 2.56 -5.08 16.07
CA ILE A 102 3.50 -4.05 15.64
C ILE A 102 2.95 -2.68 16.07
N SER A 103 3.86 -1.78 16.47
CA SER A 103 3.50 -0.38 16.71
C SER A 103 3.38 0.39 15.39
N PHE A 104 2.61 1.48 15.36
CA PHE A 104 2.48 2.30 14.15
C PHE A 104 3.84 2.82 13.66
N ASP A 105 4.71 3.24 14.57
CA ASP A 105 5.99 3.85 14.20
C ASP A 105 6.96 2.82 13.61
N GLU A 106 7.00 1.61 14.18
CA GLU A 106 7.76 0.49 13.64
C GLU A 106 7.21 0.05 12.28
N PHE A 107 5.89 -0.04 12.17
CA PHE A 107 5.20 -0.35 10.92
C PHE A 107 5.54 0.64 9.81
N ILE A 108 5.49 1.95 10.08
CA ILE A 108 5.81 2.99 9.10
C ILE A 108 7.26 2.91 8.64
N LYS A 109 8.20 2.54 9.52
CA LYS A 109 9.61 2.32 9.12
C LYS A 109 9.75 1.17 8.13
N ILE A 110 9.08 0.03 8.37
CA ILE A 110 9.07 -1.11 7.44
C ILE A 110 8.46 -0.69 6.09
N VAL A 111 7.34 0.03 6.12
CA VAL A 111 6.70 0.54 4.89
C VAL A 111 7.63 1.49 4.14
N ALA A 112 8.27 2.45 4.82
CA ALA A 112 9.22 3.39 4.23
C ALA A 112 10.39 2.68 3.55
N ALA A 113 10.99 1.70 4.22
CA ALA A 113 12.05 0.88 3.67
C ALA A 113 11.56 0.10 2.43
N SER A 114 10.37 -0.50 2.50
CA SER A 114 9.82 -1.30 1.39
C SER A 114 9.51 -0.46 0.15
N LEU A 115 9.19 0.82 0.35
CA LEU A 115 8.96 1.80 -0.71
C LEU A 115 10.25 2.42 -1.24
N LYS A 116 11.40 2.07 -0.65
CA LYS A 116 12.71 2.68 -0.94
C LYS A 116 12.66 4.19 -0.78
N VAL A 117 12.09 4.67 0.33
CA VAL A 117 12.15 6.08 0.70
C VAL A 117 13.62 6.44 0.96
N GLU A 118 14.19 7.28 0.11
CA GLU A 118 15.59 7.70 0.20
C GLU A 118 15.83 8.47 1.52
N ALA A 119 16.95 8.19 2.18
CA ALA A 119 17.33 8.84 3.43
C ALA A 119 17.37 10.38 3.30
N SER A 120 17.80 10.91 2.14
CA SER A 120 17.82 12.34 1.83
C SER A 120 16.41 12.97 1.82
N ILE A 121 15.39 12.19 1.44
CA ILE A 121 13.98 12.64 1.45
C ILE A 121 13.41 12.56 2.87
N ALA A 122 13.80 11.54 3.64
CA ALA A 122 13.41 11.38 5.05
C ALA A 122 14.09 12.39 6.00
N LEU A 123 15.25 12.94 5.62
CA LEU A 123 15.94 13.99 6.39
C LEU A 123 15.32 15.39 6.18
N SER A 124 14.66 15.61 5.04
CA SER A 124 14.07 16.91 4.67
C SER A 124 12.57 17.02 4.96
N LYS A 125 11.89 15.90 5.25
CA LYS A 125 10.45 15.83 5.54
C LYS A 125 10.18 14.77 6.61
N ASN A 126 9.02 14.83 7.26
CA ASN A 126 8.60 13.74 8.14
C ASN A 126 8.53 12.41 7.36
N VAL A 127 9.08 11.31 7.92
CA VAL A 127 9.06 9.97 7.31
C VAL A 127 7.65 9.58 6.82
N LEU A 128 6.63 9.94 7.60
CA LEU A 128 5.23 9.66 7.29
C LEU A 128 4.75 10.37 6.01
N GLU A 129 5.17 11.63 5.81
CA GLU A 129 4.86 12.41 4.60
C GLU A 129 5.60 11.83 3.39
N ALA A 130 6.86 11.43 3.55
CA ALA A 130 7.64 10.81 2.48
C ALA A 130 7.04 9.47 2.03
N VAL A 131 6.55 8.67 2.98
CA VAL A 131 5.79 7.44 2.70
C VAL A 131 4.50 7.75 1.95
N ALA A 132 3.73 8.74 2.41
CA ALA A 132 2.48 9.14 1.76
C ALA A 132 2.72 9.63 0.32
N GLU A 133 3.73 10.47 0.10
CA GLU A 133 4.10 10.98 -1.23
C GLU A 133 4.50 9.83 -2.16
N LYS A 134 5.37 8.91 -1.73
CA LYS A 134 5.77 7.75 -2.55
C LYS A 134 4.60 6.80 -2.83
N LEU A 135 3.71 6.57 -1.87
CA LEU A 135 2.49 5.77 -2.08
C LEU A 135 1.55 6.43 -3.08
N MET A 136 1.27 7.73 -2.90
CA MET A 136 0.42 8.49 -3.80
C MET A 136 0.98 8.56 -5.22
N LEU A 137 2.30 8.69 -5.39
CA LEU A 137 2.94 8.60 -6.71
C LEU A 137 2.74 7.24 -7.35
N LYS A 138 2.96 6.14 -6.62
CA LYS A 138 2.82 4.77 -7.14
C LYS A 138 1.36 4.41 -7.45
N ILE A 139 0.41 4.89 -6.66
CA ILE A 139 -1.03 4.64 -6.85
C ILE A 139 -1.57 5.56 -7.95
N GLY A 140 -1.24 6.85 -7.92
CA GLY A 140 -1.68 7.85 -8.91
C GLY A 140 -1.19 7.56 -10.32
N ALA A 141 0.05 7.09 -10.48
CA ALA A 141 0.58 6.66 -11.78
C ALA A 141 -0.23 5.52 -12.42
N ARG A 142 -0.88 4.67 -11.59
CA ARG A 142 -1.71 3.55 -12.07
C ARG A 142 -3.14 3.97 -12.36
N ALA A 143 -3.69 4.91 -11.59
CA ALA A 143 -5.01 5.47 -11.89
C ALA A 143 -5.06 6.12 -13.28
N ALA A 144 -3.96 6.75 -13.71
CA ALA A 144 -3.82 7.33 -15.05
C ALA A 144 -3.84 6.30 -16.20
N GLN A 145 -3.49 5.03 -15.93
CA GLN A 145 -3.47 3.96 -16.95
C GLN A 145 -4.88 3.39 -17.26
N ARG A 146 -5.92 3.81 -16.54
CA ARG A 146 -7.29 3.25 -16.60
C ARG A 146 -8.26 4.01 -17.53
N LEU A 147 -7.76 4.74 -18.53
CA LEU A 147 -8.58 5.64 -19.39
C LEU A 147 -9.55 4.94 -20.37
N VAL A 148 -9.52 3.60 -20.49
CA VAL A 148 -10.45 2.82 -21.35
C VAL A 148 -11.22 1.80 -20.49
N PRO A 149 -12.57 1.79 -20.44
CA PRO A 149 -13.35 1.06 -19.42
C PRO A 149 -13.16 -0.47 -19.35
N VAL A 150 -13.32 -1.17 -20.48
CA VAL A 150 -13.25 -2.65 -20.50
C VAL A 150 -11.81 -3.15 -20.23
N ILE A 151 -10.83 -2.44 -20.79
CA ILE A 151 -9.40 -2.73 -20.60
C ILE A 151 -8.95 -2.26 -19.20
N GLY A 152 -9.54 -1.19 -18.68
CA GLY A 152 -9.22 -0.57 -17.39
C GLY A 152 -9.62 -1.41 -16.19
N ALA A 153 -10.67 -2.24 -16.28
CA ALA A 153 -11.03 -3.20 -15.23
C ALA A 153 -10.02 -4.35 -15.11
N VAL A 154 -9.62 -4.94 -16.25
CA VAL A 154 -8.62 -6.01 -16.30
C VAL A 154 -7.24 -5.48 -15.88
N ILE A 155 -6.83 -4.33 -16.42
CA ILE A 155 -5.58 -3.65 -16.04
C ILE A 155 -5.64 -3.20 -14.59
N GLY A 156 -6.77 -2.67 -14.12
CA GLY A 156 -6.94 -2.16 -12.76
C GLY A 156 -6.85 -3.25 -11.70
N GLY A 157 -7.59 -4.35 -11.88
CA GLY A 157 -7.52 -5.52 -11.00
C GLY A 157 -6.14 -6.17 -11.01
N THR A 158 -5.56 -6.38 -12.20
CA THR A 158 -4.22 -6.98 -12.35
C THR A 158 -3.12 -6.09 -11.76
N ALA A 159 -3.17 -4.77 -11.98
CA ALA A 159 -2.20 -3.84 -11.43
C ALA A 159 -2.23 -3.82 -9.89
N ASN A 160 -3.43 -3.89 -9.30
CA ASN A 160 -3.62 -3.96 -7.86
C ASN A 160 -3.10 -5.28 -7.28
N TYR A 161 -3.40 -6.40 -7.93
CA TYR A 161 -2.87 -7.72 -7.56
C TYR A 161 -1.33 -7.73 -7.55
N LEU A 162 -0.72 -7.33 -8.67
CA LEU A 162 0.73 -7.30 -8.83
C LEU A 162 1.40 -6.32 -7.88
N TYR A 163 0.74 -5.20 -7.57
CA TYR A 163 1.25 -4.27 -6.59
C TYR A 163 1.42 -4.92 -5.22
N ILE A 164 0.37 -5.57 -4.71
CA ILE A 164 0.42 -6.22 -3.41
C ILE A 164 1.51 -7.29 -3.39
N LYS A 165 1.65 -8.09 -4.45
CA LYS A 165 2.71 -9.10 -4.56
C LYS A 165 4.12 -8.48 -4.54
N ARG A 166 4.36 -7.41 -5.30
CA ARG A 166 5.66 -6.72 -5.32
C ARG A 166 6.01 -6.04 -3.99
N MET A 167 5.00 -5.48 -3.31
CA MET A 167 5.20 -4.93 -1.97
C MET A 167 5.52 -6.04 -0.97
N ALA A 168 4.84 -7.18 -1.06
CA ALA A 168 5.12 -8.35 -0.24
C ALA A 168 6.57 -8.83 -0.44
N GLU A 169 7.03 -8.93 -1.69
CA GLU A 169 8.42 -9.26 -2.03
C GLU A 169 9.41 -8.26 -1.43
N SER A 170 9.15 -6.96 -1.58
CA SER A 170 10.01 -5.91 -1.02
C SER A 170 10.10 -5.99 0.50
N VAL A 171 8.99 -6.29 1.20
CA VAL A 171 9.00 -6.47 2.67
C VAL A 171 9.73 -7.76 3.07
N LYS A 172 9.54 -8.86 2.33
CA LYS A 172 10.27 -10.12 2.56
C LYS A 172 11.78 -9.94 2.39
N GLU A 173 12.20 -9.20 1.36
CA GLU A 173 13.62 -8.89 1.10
C GLU A 173 14.25 -8.11 2.26
N LEU A 174 13.53 -7.18 2.88
CA LEU A 174 14.03 -6.44 4.05
C LEU A 174 14.32 -7.38 5.22
N HIS A 175 13.37 -8.25 5.55
CA HIS A 175 13.56 -9.23 6.62
C HIS A 175 14.66 -10.26 6.30
N GLY A 176 14.81 -10.64 5.03
CA GLY A 176 15.91 -11.50 4.58
C GLY A 176 17.29 -10.84 4.70
N LYS A 177 17.38 -9.50 4.62
CA LYS A 177 18.62 -8.76 4.86
C LYS A 177 18.93 -8.58 6.35
N ASP A 178 17.90 -8.39 7.18
CA ASP A 178 18.06 -8.28 8.64
C ASP A 178 18.53 -9.59 9.30
N GLU A 179 18.19 -10.75 8.73
CA GLU A 179 18.70 -12.06 9.15
C GLU A 179 20.19 -12.26 8.79
N VAL A 180 20.70 -11.60 7.74
CA VAL A 180 22.09 -11.74 7.26
C VAL A 180 23.07 -10.82 8.01
N ILE A 181 22.59 -9.78 8.70
CA ILE A 181 23.42 -8.80 9.45
C ILE A 181 23.62 -9.22 10.93
N LYS A 182 23.05 -10.36 11.36
CA LYS A 182 23.39 -11.00 12.64
C LYS A 182 24.46 -12.07 12.42
N ILE A 183 25.71 -11.65 12.21
CA ILE A 183 26.91 -12.49 12.32
C ILE A 183 27.89 -11.81 13.26
#